data_AF-A0A0M3HFH7-F1
#
_entry.id   AF-A0A0M3HFH7-F1
#
_cell.length_a   1.000
_cell.length_b   1.000
_cell.length_c   1.000
_cell.angle_alpha   90.00
_cell.angle_beta   90.00
_cell.angle_gamma   90.00
#
_symmetry.space_group_name_H-M   'P 1'
#
loop_
_entity.id
_entity.type
_entity.pdbx_description
1 polymer ?
#
loop_
_entity_poly.entity_id
_entity_poly.type
_entity_poly.pdbx_seq_one_letter_code
_entity_poly.pdbx_strand_id
1 'polypeptide(L)'
;QVEDIFQFLWFGGLNPYDLYRDCDPNPDVNGVRMSAIRRGLFPRKFLSEPSMKKHNTDDNNLISLRREHIRLQGAAPCLNDSDVVQYMNNKEVRNALHIPSNLPKWDICSDEVTTTYQKQYGDMSPFIKKILAKHIRVLLYYGDTDMACNFMMGQQFSAGLKLKRLLNKTPYKFDRQIAGFKTIYEGLTFVTVRGAGHMAPQWRAPQMYYVIQQFLLNHPI
;
A
#
# COMPACT_ATOMS: atom_id res chain seq x y z
N GLN A 1 19.81 5.02 8.79
CA GLN A 1 19.01 6.10 8.13
C GLN A 1 17.84 5.56 7.30
N VAL A 2 18.04 4.70 6.29
CA VAL A 2 16.91 4.15 5.49
C VAL A 2 16.07 3.14 6.30
N GLU A 3 16.73 2.30 7.09
CA GLU A 3 16.07 1.32 7.96
C GLU A 3 15.25 1.98 9.08
N ASP A 4 15.74 3.09 9.63
CA ASP A 4 15.03 3.88 10.63
C ASP A 4 13.73 4.50 10.06
N ILE A 5 13.78 4.96 8.80
CA ILE A 5 12.59 5.46 8.09
C ILE A 5 11.61 4.32 7.81
N PHE A 6 12.10 3.15 7.39
CA PHE A 6 11.25 1.98 7.18
C PHE A 6 10.55 1.56 8.47
N GLN A 7 11.29 1.40 9.57
CA GLN A 7 10.70 1.08 10.86
C GLN A 7 9.71 2.15 11.32
N PHE A 8 10.01 3.44 11.10
CA PHE A 8 9.10 4.53 11.41
C PHE A 8 7.80 4.46 10.59
N LEU A 9 7.87 4.16 9.29
CA LEU A 9 6.69 4.06 8.44
C LEU A 9 5.76 2.91 8.86
N TRP A 10 6.32 1.77 9.23
CA TRP A 10 5.55 0.57 9.56
C TRP A 10 5.15 0.47 11.03
N PHE A 11 5.90 1.07 11.95
CA PHE A 11 5.67 0.97 13.40
C PHE A 11 5.41 2.32 14.08
N GLY A 12 5.57 3.44 13.39
CA GLY A 12 5.34 4.80 13.90
C GLY A 12 3.88 5.24 13.92
N GLY A 13 2.95 4.40 13.48
CA GLY A 13 1.51 4.67 13.49
C GLY A 13 1.00 5.52 12.34
N LEU A 14 1.79 5.68 11.28
CA LEU A 14 1.31 6.16 9.99
C LEU A 14 0.63 5.01 9.24
N ASN A 15 -0.30 5.33 8.34
CA ASN A 15 -0.80 4.36 7.37
C ASN A 15 0.20 4.28 6.21
N PRO A 16 0.97 3.18 6.07
CA PRO A 16 1.99 3.07 5.02
C PRO A 16 1.38 2.97 3.63
N TYR A 17 0.11 2.60 3.53
CA TYR A 17 -0.59 2.46 2.26
C TYR A 17 -1.24 3.76 1.80
N ASP A 18 -1.53 4.72 2.69
CA ASP A 18 -2.01 6.06 2.34
C ASP A 18 -1.68 7.07 3.45
N LEU A 19 -0.68 7.92 3.24
CA LEU A 19 -0.22 8.91 4.22
C LEU A 19 -1.31 9.86 4.73
N TYR A 20 -2.39 10.06 3.97
CA TYR A 20 -3.49 10.95 4.37
C TYR A 20 -4.62 10.24 5.12
N ARG A 21 -4.54 8.91 5.27
CA ARG A 21 -5.54 8.14 5.99
C ARG A 21 -5.04 7.70 7.35
N ASP A 22 -5.99 7.61 8.26
CA ASP A 22 -5.76 7.03 9.57
C ASP A 22 -5.54 5.51 9.45
N CYS A 23 -4.60 5.00 10.25
CA CYS A 23 -4.32 3.57 10.35
C CYS A 23 -5.24 2.87 11.37
N ASP A 24 -5.59 3.58 12.44
CA ASP A 24 -6.54 3.16 13.47
C ASP A 24 -7.84 3.94 13.26
N PRO A 25 -9.04 3.36 13.29
CA PRO A 25 -10.27 4.15 13.23
C PRO A 25 -10.51 4.98 14.50
N ASN A 26 -9.74 4.81 15.57
CA ASN A 26 -9.85 5.59 16.80
C ASN A 26 -9.14 6.96 16.69
N PRO A 27 -9.88 8.08 16.60
CA PRO A 27 -9.32 9.41 16.39
C PRO A 27 -8.44 9.90 17.55
N ASP A 28 -8.67 9.42 18.78
CA ASP A 28 -7.89 9.84 19.95
C ASP A 28 -6.44 9.37 19.89
N VAL A 29 -6.20 8.21 19.27
CA VAL A 29 -4.87 7.64 19.09
C VAL A 29 -4.13 8.32 17.93
N ASN A 30 -4.85 8.59 16.82
CA ASN A 30 -4.27 9.25 15.66
C ASN A 30 -3.95 10.73 15.93
N GLY A 31 -4.82 11.44 16.64
CA GLY A 31 -4.65 12.87 16.92
C GLY A 31 -3.36 13.16 17.69
N VAL A 32 -3.05 12.34 18.70
CA VAL A 32 -1.83 12.48 19.50
C VAL A 32 -0.57 12.13 18.70
N ARG A 33 -0.62 11.04 17.90
CA ARG A 33 0.51 10.60 17.05
C ARG A 33 0.79 11.59 15.93
N MET A 34 -0.24 12.03 15.21
CA MET A 34 -0.11 13.02 14.13
C MET A 34 0.34 14.39 14.64
N SER A 35 -0.08 14.79 15.85
CA SER A 35 0.41 16.01 16.52
C SER A 35 1.90 15.93 16.87
N ALA A 36 2.38 14.78 17.36
CA ALA A 36 3.80 14.56 17.61
C ALA A 36 4.64 14.55 16.31
N ILE A 37 4.12 13.94 15.25
CA ILE A 37 4.78 13.88 13.92
C ILE A 37 4.84 15.28 13.27
N ARG A 38 3.76 16.07 13.32
CA ARG A 38 3.77 17.47 12.84
C ARG A 38 4.81 18.34 13.56
N ARG A 39 5.23 17.94 14.77
CA ARG A 39 6.24 18.61 15.59
C ARG A 39 7.63 17.97 15.47
N GLY A 40 7.81 16.96 14.62
CA GLY A 40 9.10 16.27 14.42
C GLY A 40 9.57 15.44 15.61
N LEU A 41 8.67 15.08 16.54
CA LEU A 41 9.01 14.35 17.77
C LEU A 41 8.78 12.85 17.57
N PHE A 42 9.88 12.08 17.53
CA PHE A 42 9.86 10.61 17.46
C PHE A 42 9.65 10.02 18.87
N PRO A 43 8.62 9.18 19.12
CA PRO A 43 8.48 8.50 20.40
C PRO A 43 9.59 7.45 20.58
N ARG A 44 10.62 7.81 21.35
CA ARG A 44 11.82 7.02 21.64
C ARG A 44 11.55 5.63 22.30
N LYS A 45 10.30 5.33 22.67
CA LYS A 45 9.88 4.10 23.37
C LYS A 45 9.68 2.86 22.48
N PHE A 46 9.81 2.98 21.15
CA PHE A 46 9.63 1.83 20.23
C PHE A 46 10.95 1.15 19.80
N LEU A 47 12.11 1.61 20.29
CA LEU A 47 13.44 1.11 19.91
C LEU A 47 14.00 0.00 20.84
N SER A 48 13.20 -0.56 21.74
CA SER A 48 13.64 -1.69 22.57
C SER A 48 12.81 -2.94 22.26
N GLU A 49 13.38 -3.86 21.46
CA GLU A 49 13.01 -5.27 21.58
C GLU A 49 13.24 -5.74 23.02
N PRO A 50 12.34 -6.50 23.65
CA PRO A 50 12.70 -7.29 24.80
C PRO A 50 13.24 -8.64 24.32
N SER A 51 14.55 -8.83 24.49
CA SER A 51 15.13 -10.17 24.54
C SER A 51 14.36 -11.02 25.55
N MET A 52 13.98 -12.24 25.18
CA MET A 52 13.53 -13.26 26.15
C MET A 52 14.61 -13.46 27.22
N LYS A 53 14.39 -12.92 28.42
CA LYS A 53 15.05 -13.41 29.64
C LYS A 53 14.01 -13.60 30.73
N LYS A 54 13.84 -14.86 31.14
CA LYS A 54 13.16 -15.28 32.37
C LYS A 54 13.87 -14.63 33.56
N HIS A 55 13.12 -14.00 34.46
CA HIS A 55 13.26 -14.23 35.90
C HIS A 55 12.05 -13.69 36.68
N ASN A 56 11.54 -14.53 37.58
CA ASN A 56 10.56 -14.23 38.62
C ASN A 56 11.08 -13.13 39.56
N THR A 57 10.19 -12.22 39.96
CA THR A 57 9.90 -11.90 41.38
C THR A 57 8.68 -10.99 41.45
N ASP A 58 7.80 -11.32 42.40
CA ASP A 58 6.59 -10.61 42.76
C ASP A 58 6.85 -9.16 43.17
N ASP A 59 6.03 -8.24 42.67
CA ASP A 59 5.54 -7.12 43.48
C ASP A 59 4.25 -6.55 42.88
N ASN A 60 3.16 -6.82 43.60
CA ASN A 60 1.83 -6.30 43.34
C ASN A 60 1.77 -4.83 43.76
N ASN A 61 1.57 -3.92 42.79
CA ASN A 61 0.58 -2.84 42.85
C ASN A 61 0.87 -1.78 41.78
N LEU A 62 0.16 -1.86 40.65
CA LEU A 62 -0.23 -0.72 39.82
C LEU A 62 -1.31 -1.18 38.82
N ILE A 63 -2.54 -1.19 39.33
CA ILE A 63 -3.78 -0.78 38.64
C ILE A 63 -3.80 -1.03 37.12
N SER A 64 -4.33 -2.21 36.76
CA SER A 64 -5.31 -2.42 35.69
C SER A 64 -5.33 -1.41 34.53
N LEU A 65 -4.44 -1.59 33.57
CA LEU A 65 -4.72 -1.26 32.17
C LEU A 65 -4.22 -2.40 31.27
N ARG A 66 -4.78 -3.60 31.48
CA ARG A 66 -5.00 -4.54 30.35
C ARG A 66 -6.02 -3.87 29.43
N ARG A 67 -5.58 -2.91 28.63
CA ARG A 67 -6.35 -2.47 27.46
C ARG A 67 -5.99 -3.45 26.37
N GLU A 68 -6.88 -4.41 26.15
CA GLU A 68 -6.95 -5.17 24.90
C GLU A 68 -6.66 -4.20 23.76
N HIS A 69 -5.46 -4.29 23.18
CA HIS A 69 -5.27 -3.78 21.85
C HIS A 69 -6.15 -4.70 21.00
N ILE A 70 -7.34 -4.21 20.68
CA ILE A 70 -8.11 -4.69 19.55
C ILE A 70 -7.16 -4.51 18.37
N ARG A 71 -6.39 -5.57 18.09
CA ARG A 71 -5.67 -5.68 16.83
C ARG A 71 -6.76 -5.53 15.79
N LEU A 72 -6.72 -4.47 15.00
CA LEU A 72 -7.33 -4.51 13.68
C LEU A 72 -6.73 -5.75 13.01
N GLN A 73 -7.46 -6.86 13.05
CA GLN A 73 -7.07 -8.14 12.48
C GLN A 73 -7.31 -8.06 10.98
N GLY A 74 -6.60 -7.14 10.33
CA GLY A 74 -6.40 -7.17 8.90
C GLY A 74 -5.25 -8.09 8.56
N ALA A 75 -5.36 -8.85 7.48
CA ALA A 75 -4.25 -9.62 6.92
C ALA A 75 -3.07 -8.71 6.49
N ALA A 76 -3.31 -7.40 6.35
CA ALA A 76 -2.30 -6.37 6.20
C ALA A 76 -2.51 -5.22 7.21
N PRO A 77 -1.43 -4.58 7.72
CA PRO A 77 -1.53 -3.48 8.67
C PRO A 77 -2.41 -2.32 8.18
N CYS A 78 -3.11 -1.64 9.08
CA CYS A 78 -3.93 -0.45 8.77
C CYS A 78 -5.09 -0.68 7.79
N LEU A 79 -5.45 -1.93 7.50
CA LEU A 79 -6.61 -2.30 6.72
C LEU A 79 -7.59 -3.08 7.61
N ASN A 80 -8.88 -2.81 7.45
CA ASN A 80 -9.94 -3.64 8.03
C ASN A 80 -10.58 -4.44 6.90
N ASP A 81 -10.35 -5.74 6.89
CA ASP A 81 -10.85 -6.69 5.90
C ASP A 81 -11.93 -7.63 6.46
N SER A 82 -12.36 -7.41 7.70
CA SER A 82 -13.32 -8.26 8.41
C SER A 82 -14.59 -8.53 7.58
N ASP A 83 -15.13 -7.50 6.92
CA ASP A 83 -16.35 -7.61 6.11
C ASP A 83 -16.14 -8.53 4.89
N VAL A 84 -14.98 -8.42 4.23
CA VAL A 84 -14.65 -9.25 3.06
C VAL A 84 -14.39 -10.69 3.51
N VAL A 85 -13.61 -10.88 4.58
CA VAL A 85 -13.35 -12.20 5.16
C VAL A 85 -14.65 -12.89 5.59
N GLN A 86 -15.57 -12.16 6.22
CA GLN A 86 -16.87 -12.68 6.60
C GLN A 86 -17.71 -13.09 5.38
N TYR A 87 -17.82 -12.20 4.38
CA TYR A 87 -18.58 -12.45 3.16
C TYR A 87 -18.04 -13.67 2.40
N MET A 88 -16.73 -13.73 2.18
CA MET A 88 -16.07 -14.80 1.41
C MET A 88 -16.11 -16.16 2.12
N ASN A 89 -16.29 -16.19 3.44
CA ASN A 89 -16.45 -17.42 4.21
C ASN A 89 -17.91 -17.82 4.46
N ASN A 90 -18.89 -17.02 4.02
CA ASN A 90 -20.29 -17.40 4.07
C ASN A 90 -20.53 -18.65 3.19
N LYS A 91 -21.25 -19.64 3.72
CA LYS A 91 -21.51 -20.92 3.05
C LYS A 91 -22.26 -20.76 1.72
N GLU A 92 -23.24 -19.88 1.67
CA GLU A 92 -24.03 -19.61 0.47
C GLU A 92 -23.19 -18.92 -0.59
N VAL A 93 -22.37 -17.95 -0.19
CA VAL A 93 -21.41 -17.28 -1.08
C VAL A 93 -20.40 -18.28 -1.64
N ARG A 94 -19.80 -19.12 -0.80
CA ARG A 94 -18.88 -20.18 -1.24
C ARG A 94 -19.55 -21.16 -2.20
N ASN A 95 -20.80 -21.55 -1.94
CA ASN A 95 -21.55 -22.42 -2.83
C ASN A 95 -21.86 -21.74 -4.18
N ALA A 96 -22.27 -20.47 -4.16
CA ALA A 96 -22.56 -19.68 -5.36
C ALA A 96 -21.31 -19.45 -6.23
N LEU A 97 -20.14 -19.35 -5.60
CA LEU A 97 -18.83 -19.27 -6.27
C LEU A 97 -18.25 -20.66 -6.61
N HIS A 98 -19.01 -21.74 -6.38
CA HIS A 98 -18.61 -23.13 -6.63
C HIS A 98 -17.31 -23.55 -5.91
N ILE A 99 -17.08 -23.04 -4.70
CA ILE A 99 -15.90 -23.39 -3.89
C ILE A 99 -16.14 -24.75 -3.21
N PRO A 100 -15.28 -25.76 -3.44
CA PRO A 100 -15.40 -27.04 -2.77
C PRO A 100 -15.46 -26.93 -1.25
N SER A 101 -16.35 -27.71 -0.62
CA SER A 101 -16.60 -27.65 0.81
C SER A 101 -15.44 -28.16 1.67
N ASN A 102 -14.51 -28.91 1.09
CA ASN A 102 -13.33 -29.46 1.76
C ASN A 102 -12.14 -28.49 1.82
N LEU A 103 -12.22 -27.32 1.18
CA LEU A 103 -11.16 -26.32 1.22
C LEU A 103 -11.19 -25.51 2.52
N PRO A 104 -10.04 -25.00 2.99
CA PRO A 104 -9.96 -24.19 4.20
C PRO A 104 -10.75 -22.89 4.09
N LYS A 105 -10.81 -22.18 5.22
CA LYS A 105 -11.32 -20.81 5.27
C LYS A 105 -10.52 -19.93 4.31
N TRP A 106 -11.22 -19.00 3.68
CA TRP A 106 -10.63 -17.98 2.84
C TRP A 106 -10.07 -16.86 3.71
N ASP A 107 -8.94 -16.29 3.28
CA ASP A 107 -8.31 -15.13 3.89
C ASP A 107 -7.73 -14.23 2.78
N ILE A 108 -7.48 -12.95 3.08
CA ILE A 108 -6.92 -11.99 2.12
C ILE A 108 -5.47 -12.34 1.77
N CYS A 109 -4.66 -12.69 2.78
CA CYS A 109 -3.26 -13.08 2.61
C CYS A 109 -3.00 -14.43 3.27
N SER A 110 -2.02 -15.18 2.75
CA SER A 110 -1.51 -16.38 3.39
C SER A 110 -0.14 -16.08 4.01
N ASP A 111 -0.04 -16.16 5.33
CA ASP A 111 1.22 -15.99 6.06
C ASP A 111 2.24 -17.08 5.68
N GLU A 112 1.78 -18.31 5.48
CA GLU A 112 2.63 -19.43 5.04
C GLU A 112 3.28 -19.14 3.70
N VAL A 113 2.50 -18.71 2.70
CA VAL A 113 3.05 -18.32 1.40
C VAL A 113 3.99 -17.13 1.55
N THR A 114 3.60 -16.11 2.31
CA THR A 114 4.39 -14.88 2.47
C THR A 114 5.75 -15.16 3.12
N THR A 115 5.80 -16.02 4.13
CA THR A 115 7.03 -16.34 4.90
C THR A 115 7.95 -17.31 4.18
N THR A 116 7.41 -18.18 3.31
CA THR A 116 8.19 -19.17 2.56
C THR A 116 8.62 -18.70 1.17
N TYR A 117 8.05 -17.61 0.66
CA TYR A 117 8.34 -17.11 -0.68
C TYR A 117 9.77 -16.56 -0.82
N GLN A 118 10.47 -16.99 -1.88
CA GLN A 118 11.82 -16.53 -2.20
C GLN A 118 11.81 -15.60 -3.42
N LYS A 119 12.16 -14.32 -3.22
CA LYS A 119 12.25 -13.32 -4.30
C LYS A 119 13.38 -13.69 -5.27
N GLN A 120 13.03 -13.87 -6.54
CA GLN A 120 13.97 -14.28 -7.59
C GLN A 120 14.61 -13.10 -8.35
N TYR A 121 13.92 -11.95 -8.39
CA TYR A 121 14.33 -10.79 -9.20
C TYR A 121 14.36 -9.52 -8.36
N GLY A 122 15.47 -8.79 -8.43
CA GLY A 122 15.63 -7.48 -7.81
C GLY A 122 15.35 -6.31 -8.76
N ASP A 123 15.29 -6.55 -10.07
CA ASP A 123 15.03 -5.54 -11.09
C ASP A 123 14.13 -6.08 -12.21
N MET A 124 13.07 -5.33 -12.53
CA MET A 124 12.11 -5.65 -13.57
C MET A 124 12.40 -4.96 -14.91
N SER A 125 13.43 -4.12 -14.98
CA SER A 125 13.79 -3.36 -16.19
C SER A 125 13.99 -4.25 -17.43
N PRO A 126 14.69 -5.42 -17.37
CA PRO A 126 14.87 -6.27 -18.53
C PRO A 126 13.53 -6.79 -19.10
N PHE A 127 12.57 -7.08 -18.23
CA PHE A 127 11.26 -7.59 -18.61
C PHE A 127 10.41 -6.51 -19.28
N ILE A 128 10.37 -5.31 -18.71
CA ILE A 128 9.67 -4.17 -19.30
C ILE A 128 10.24 -3.83 -20.68
N LYS A 129 11.57 -3.81 -20.84
CA LYS A 129 12.23 -3.59 -22.14
C LYS A 129 11.85 -4.67 -23.16
N LYS A 130 11.76 -5.93 -22.74
CA LYS A 130 11.33 -7.04 -23.62
C LYS A 130 9.89 -6.88 -24.09
N ILE A 131 8.98 -6.42 -23.22
CA ILE A 131 7.58 -6.14 -23.57
C ILE A 131 7.50 -4.99 -24.58
N LEU A 132 8.23 -3.90 -24.33
CA LEU A 132 8.26 -2.72 -25.21
C LEU A 132 8.84 -3.04 -26.60
N ALA A 133 9.85 -3.91 -26.67
CA ALA A 133 10.41 -4.39 -27.94
C ALA A 133 9.41 -5.17 -28.81
N LYS A 134 8.27 -5.58 -28.24
CA LYS A 134 7.15 -6.20 -28.97
C LYS A 134 6.01 -5.23 -29.28
N HIS A 135 6.25 -3.92 -29.13
CA HIS A 135 5.26 -2.85 -29.34
C HIS A 135 4.01 -2.96 -28.46
N ILE A 136 4.15 -3.62 -27.29
CA ILE A 136 3.07 -3.70 -26.30
C ILE A 136 3.13 -2.45 -25.42
N ARG A 137 1.99 -1.76 -25.29
CA ARG A 137 1.87 -0.55 -24.47
C ARG A 137 1.94 -0.90 -22.99
N VAL A 138 2.71 -0.14 -22.22
CA VAL A 138 2.86 -0.29 -20.78
C VAL A 138 2.32 0.93 -20.06
N LEU A 139 1.48 0.71 -19.05
CA LEU A 139 1.04 1.73 -18.10
C LEU A 139 1.62 1.41 -16.73
N LEU A 140 2.33 2.36 -16.15
CA LEU A 140 2.74 2.34 -14.75
C LEU A 140 1.97 3.44 -14.02
N TYR A 141 1.13 3.07 -13.05
CA TYR A 141 0.37 4.02 -12.25
C TYR A 141 0.68 3.88 -10.77
N TYR A 142 0.69 5.00 -10.06
CA TYR A 142 1.01 5.05 -8.63
C TYR A 142 0.10 6.06 -7.92
N GLY A 143 -0.39 5.69 -6.75
CA GLY A 143 -0.93 6.67 -5.81
C GLY A 143 0.19 7.56 -5.26
N ASP A 144 -0.02 8.87 -5.19
CA ASP A 144 1.01 9.80 -4.70
C ASP A 144 1.12 9.90 -3.18
N THR A 145 0.24 9.22 -2.42
CA THR A 145 0.30 9.12 -0.95
C THR A 145 0.74 7.74 -0.46
N ASP A 146 1.07 6.82 -1.38
CA ASP A 146 1.62 5.50 -1.06
C ASP A 146 3.05 5.60 -0.52
N MET A 147 3.34 4.94 0.59
CA MET A 147 4.69 4.82 1.14
C MET A 147 5.24 3.39 1.05
N ALA A 148 4.39 2.38 0.87
CA ALA A 148 4.83 0.99 0.65
C ALA A 148 5.50 0.83 -0.73
N CYS A 149 4.94 1.43 -1.78
CA CYS A 149 5.50 1.44 -3.13
C CYS A 149 5.38 2.84 -3.76
N ASN A 150 6.03 3.82 -3.14
CA ASN A 150 5.84 5.23 -3.49
C ASN A 150 6.10 5.58 -4.97
N PHE A 151 5.39 6.60 -5.46
CA PHE A 151 5.47 7.04 -6.85
C PHE A 151 6.86 7.53 -7.27
N MET A 152 7.71 8.00 -6.34
CA MET A 152 9.05 8.47 -6.69
C MET A 152 9.93 7.31 -7.16
N MET A 153 9.81 6.13 -6.52
CA MET A 153 10.46 4.91 -6.96
C MET A 153 10.02 4.54 -8.38
N GLY A 154 8.72 4.54 -8.66
CA GLY A 154 8.18 4.28 -9.99
C GLY A 154 8.65 5.29 -11.05
N GLN A 155 8.75 6.58 -10.66
CA GLN A 155 9.24 7.65 -11.54
C GLN A 155 10.73 7.46 -11.88
N GLN A 156 11.54 7.11 -10.88
CA GLN A 156 12.97 6.80 -11.06
C GLN A 156 13.15 5.55 -11.92
N PHE A 157 12.39 4.48 -11.65
CA PHE A 157 12.39 3.27 -12.46
C PHE A 157 12.09 3.58 -13.93
N SER A 158 11.00 4.31 -14.19
CA SER A 158 10.59 4.70 -15.56
C SER A 158 11.67 5.51 -16.28
N ALA A 159 12.34 6.43 -15.58
CA ALA A 159 13.48 7.17 -16.13
C ALA A 159 14.72 6.28 -16.38
N GLY A 160 14.98 5.33 -15.47
CA GLY A 160 16.09 4.37 -15.55
C GLY A 160 16.01 3.41 -16.72
N LEU A 161 14.82 3.22 -17.31
CA LEU A 161 14.65 2.46 -18.56
C LEU A 161 15.35 3.11 -19.76
N LYS A 162 15.67 4.42 -19.69
CA LYS A 162 16.32 5.21 -20.76
C LYS A 162 15.54 5.20 -22.09
N LEU A 163 14.22 5.17 -22.02
CA LEU A 163 13.33 5.31 -23.19
C LEU A 163 13.29 6.76 -23.66
N LYS A 164 13.01 6.98 -24.95
CA LYS A 164 12.78 8.32 -25.50
C LYS A 164 11.56 8.94 -24.81
N ARG A 165 11.74 10.10 -24.17
CA ARG A 165 10.65 10.85 -23.55
C ARG A 165 9.91 11.66 -24.60
N LEU A 166 8.61 11.41 -24.74
CA LEU A 166 7.72 12.08 -25.69
C LEU A 166 7.00 13.28 -25.05
N LEU A 167 6.67 13.18 -23.76
CA LEU A 167 6.06 14.26 -23.00
C LEU A 167 6.68 14.32 -21.60
N ASN A 168 7.13 15.52 -21.21
CA ASN A 168 7.58 15.78 -19.84
C ASN A 168 6.42 15.66 -18.84
N LYS A 169 6.78 15.58 -17.55
CA LYS A 169 5.81 15.51 -16.45
C LYS A 169 4.82 16.68 -16.56
N THR A 170 3.56 16.35 -16.85
CA THR A 170 2.48 17.32 -17.06
C THR A 170 1.25 16.89 -16.29
N PRO A 171 0.44 17.83 -15.77
CA PRO A 171 -0.79 17.47 -15.09
C PRO A 171 -1.82 16.92 -16.10
N TYR A 172 -2.62 15.94 -15.67
CA TYR A 172 -3.85 15.57 -16.36
C TYR A 172 -5.05 15.91 -15.48
N LYS A 173 -6.21 16.10 -16.12
CA LYS A 173 -7.43 16.52 -15.46
C LYS A 173 -8.52 15.47 -15.56
N PHE A 174 -9.27 15.33 -14.49
CA PHE A 174 -10.54 14.62 -14.45
C PHE A 174 -11.56 15.56 -13.80
N ASP A 175 -12.74 15.71 -14.40
CA ASP A 175 -13.79 16.63 -13.94
C ASP A 175 -13.26 18.02 -13.54
N ARG A 176 -12.56 18.68 -14.46
CA ARG A 176 -11.98 20.03 -14.30
C ARG A 176 -10.94 20.19 -13.18
N GLN A 177 -10.59 19.12 -12.46
CA GLN A 177 -9.60 19.11 -11.39
C GLN A 177 -8.33 18.35 -11.81
N ILE A 178 -7.18 18.72 -11.25
CA ILE A 178 -5.94 17.97 -11.45
C ILE A 178 -6.07 16.62 -10.74
N ALA A 179 -6.11 15.55 -11.53
CA ALA A 179 -6.22 14.18 -11.05
C ALA A 179 -4.86 13.53 -10.83
N GLY A 180 -3.79 14.14 -11.32
CA GLY A 180 -2.41 13.73 -11.10
C GLY A 180 -1.48 14.23 -12.19
N PHE A 181 -0.34 13.57 -12.36
CA PHE A 181 0.64 13.89 -13.38
C PHE A 181 0.93 12.68 -14.26
N LYS A 182 1.24 12.94 -15.54
CA LYS A 182 1.68 11.93 -16.51
C LYS A 182 3.04 12.29 -17.10
N THR A 183 3.83 11.27 -17.38
CA THR A 183 5.05 11.36 -18.20
C THR A 183 4.94 10.30 -19.29
N ILE A 184 5.13 10.69 -20.54
CA ILE A 184 4.98 9.79 -21.68
C ILE A 184 6.36 9.50 -22.26
N TYR A 185 6.68 8.22 -22.37
CA TYR A 185 7.83 7.67 -23.07
C TYR A 185 7.35 6.88 -24.29
N GLU A 186 8.26 6.53 -25.16
CA GLU A 186 7.98 5.62 -26.28
C GLU A 186 7.50 4.25 -25.75
N GLY A 187 6.22 3.95 -25.97
CA GLY A 187 5.57 2.70 -25.56
C GLY A 187 5.17 2.61 -24.07
N LEU A 188 5.64 3.51 -23.21
CA LEU A 188 5.37 3.51 -21.77
C LEU A 188 4.78 4.83 -21.28
N THR A 189 3.69 4.76 -20.52
CA THR A 189 3.10 5.91 -19.83
C THR A 189 3.21 5.73 -18.32
N PHE A 190 3.82 6.69 -17.64
CA PHE A 190 3.89 6.75 -16.18
C PHE A 190 2.90 7.79 -15.65
N VAL A 191 2.07 7.41 -14.68
CA VAL A 191 1.00 8.24 -14.13
C VAL A 191 1.03 8.24 -12.61
N THR A 192 0.87 9.41 -11.99
CA THR A 192 0.51 9.53 -10.57
C THR A 192 -0.98 9.81 -10.43
N VAL A 193 -1.57 9.37 -9.33
CA VAL A 193 -2.99 9.58 -9.04
C VAL A 193 -3.07 10.36 -7.74
N ARG A 194 -3.56 11.59 -7.84
CA ARG A 194 -3.51 12.57 -6.76
C ARG A 194 -4.41 12.17 -5.60
N GLY A 195 -3.83 12.13 -4.41
CA GLY A 195 -4.51 11.78 -3.17
C GLY A 195 -5.00 10.34 -3.14
N ALA A 196 -4.36 9.45 -3.89
CA ALA A 196 -4.53 8.01 -3.80
C ALA A 196 -3.29 7.40 -3.14
N GLY A 197 -3.48 6.39 -2.30
CA GLY A 197 -2.39 5.54 -1.82
C GLY A 197 -2.13 4.31 -2.71
N HIS A 198 -1.47 3.30 -2.15
CA HIS A 198 -1.22 1.96 -2.69
C HIS A 198 -2.38 1.34 -3.49
N MET A 199 -3.58 1.24 -2.91
CA MET A 199 -4.78 0.72 -3.58
C MET A 199 -5.52 1.85 -4.30
N ALA A 200 -4.87 2.46 -5.30
CA ALA A 200 -5.40 3.64 -5.99
C ALA A 200 -6.87 3.52 -6.47
N PRO A 201 -7.33 2.37 -7.04
CA PRO A 201 -8.73 2.22 -7.42
C PRO A 201 -9.72 2.27 -6.25
N GLN A 202 -9.33 1.82 -5.06
CA GLN A 202 -10.18 1.89 -3.86
C GLN A 202 -10.37 3.33 -3.38
N TRP A 203 -9.36 4.17 -3.53
CA TRP A 203 -9.36 5.52 -2.95
C TRP A 203 -9.69 6.63 -3.93
N ARG A 204 -9.45 6.42 -5.23
CA ARG A 204 -9.76 7.37 -6.30
C ARG A 204 -10.39 6.64 -7.49
N ALA A 205 -11.49 5.92 -7.22
CA ALA A 205 -12.16 5.08 -8.21
C ALA A 205 -12.51 5.81 -9.52
N PRO A 206 -13.10 7.03 -9.51
CA PRO A 206 -13.43 7.72 -10.77
C PRO A 206 -12.20 8.09 -11.60
N GLN A 207 -11.14 8.59 -10.94
CA GLN A 207 -9.89 8.98 -11.60
C GLN A 207 -9.17 7.75 -12.16
N MET A 208 -9.12 6.65 -11.40
CA MET A 208 -8.52 5.41 -11.86
C MET A 208 -9.31 4.77 -13.00
N TYR A 209 -10.64 4.79 -12.93
CA TYR A 209 -11.47 4.33 -14.03
C TYR A 209 -11.18 5.11 -15.31
N TYR A 210 -11.10 6.44 -15.23
CA TYR A 210 -10.70 7.29 -16.37
C TYR A 210 -9.33 6.88 -16.93
N VAL A 211 -8.30 6.77 -16.09
CA VAL A 211 -6.94 6.39 -16.53
C VAL A 211 -6.93 5.03 -17.24
N ILE A 212 -7.57 4.02 -16.65
CA ILE A 212 -7.66 2.67 -17.24
C ILE A 212 -8.44 2.69 -18.54
N GLN A 213 -9.57 3.39 -18.60
CA GLN A 213 -10.38 3.50 -19.80
C GLN A 213 -9.62 4.18 -20.93
N GLN A 214 -8.97 5.33 -20.68
CA GLN A 214 -8.15 6.00 -21.70
C GLN A 214 -7.01 5.08 -22.17
N PHE A 215 -6.35 4.37 -21.25
CA PHE A 215 -5.32 3.41 -21.61
C PHE A 215 -5.86 2.30 -22.52
N LEU A 216 -6.95 1.64 -22.14
CA LEU A 216 -7.53 0.54 -22.93
C LEU A 216 -7.97 1.01 -24.33
N LEU A 217 -8.60 2.17 -24.43
CA LEU A 217 -9.07 2.77 -25.69
C LEU A 217 -7.95 3.41 -26.52
N ASN A 218 -6.72 3.42 -26.02
CA ASN A 218 -5.59 4.10 -26.66
C ASN A 218 -5.83 5.60 -26.88
N HIS A 219 -6.51 6.23 -25.92
CA HIS A 219 -6.75 7.66 -25.89
C HIS A 219 -5.72 8.36 -24.97
N PRO A 220 -5.47 9.66 -25.17
CA PRO A 220 -4.65 10.44 -24.25
C PRO A 220 -5.26 10.48 -22.85
N ILE A 221 -4.47 10.12 -21.84
CA ILE A 221 -4.79 10.31 -20.40
C ILE A 221 -4.69 11.79 -20.06
#